data_AF-A0A831KNE1-F1
#
_entry.id   AF-A0A831KNE1-F1
#
_cell.length_a   1.000
_cell.length_b   1.000
_cell.length_c   1.000
_cell.angle_alpha   90.00
_cell.angle_beta   90.00
_cell.angle_gamma   90.00
#
_symmetry.space_group_name_H-M   'P 1'
#
loop_
_entity.id
_entity.type
_entity.pdbx_description
1 polymer ?
#
loop_
_entity_poly.entity_id
_entity_poly.type
_entity_poly.pdbx_seq_one_letter_code
_entity_poly.pdbx_strand_id
1 'polypeptide(L)'
;MRLEYQIILAVGLDFVLGDPRFVPHPVRGIGRLASWLEQRGRMTIKNEMLAGTAVALCTLFFTVSGTALFIWICGILNPALGDLASIIMIYTAIAIKDLVKHSKEVYYALAEHNLELARNKTAMMVGRKTSDLDEGELVRAAVESIAENMVDGVIAPLFYALMLGPLGAIGYRAVNTLDSMFGYKDARYEQFGKFSARLDDVSNFIPARVGGLTVPLVAQLL
;
A
#
# COMPACT_ATOMS: atom_id res chain seq x y z
N MET A 1 -12.14 -6.00 -21.62
CA MET A 1 -10.81 -5.52 -22.08
C MET A 1 -9.75 -6.50 -21.61
N ARG A 2 -8.60 -6.64 -22.30
CA ARG A 2 -7.51 -7.46 -21.74
C ARG A 2 -6.88 -6.78 -20.52
N LEU A 3 -6.38 -7.57 -19.58
CA LEU A 3 -5.86 -7.11 -18.30
C LEU A 3 -4.68 -6.14 -18.46
N GLU A 4 -3.79 -6.39 -19.43
CA GLU A 4 -2.64 -5.53 -19.70
C GLU A 4 -3.05 -4.07 -19.98
N TYR A 5 -4.13 -3.87 -20.74
CA TYR A 5 -4.64 -2.52 -21.01
C TYR A 5 -5.27 -1.89 -19.77
N GLN A 6 -5.96 -2.67 -18.94
CA GLN A 6 -6.53 -2.16 -17.69
C GLN A 6 -5.42 -1.67 -16.74
N ILE A 7 -4.32 -2.42 -16.63
CA ILE A 7 -3.16 -2.04 -15.82
C ILE A 7 -2.50 -0.78 -16.37
N ILE A 8 -2.25 -0.70 -17.68
CA ILE A 8 -1.66 0.48 -18.32
C ILE A 8 -2.52 1.72 -18.08
N LEU A 9 -3.84 1.60 -18.23
CA LEU A 9 -4.77 2.69 -17.96
C LEU A 9 -4.77 3.09 -16.48
N ALA A 10 -4.76 2.13 -15.56
CA ALA A 10 -4.69 2.41 -14.13
C ALA A 10 -3.41 3.16 -13.73
N VAL A 11 -2.26 2.73 -14.26
CA VAL A 11 -0.97 3.43 -14.07
C VAL A 11 -1.02 4.83 -14.67
N GLY A 12 -1.56 4.98 -15.89
CA GLY A 12 -1.74 6.28 -16.52
C GLY A 12 -2.64 7.23 -15.71
N LEU A 13 -3.73 6.70 -15.14
CA LEU A 13 -4.61 7.45 -14.25
C LEU A 13 -3.89 7.91 -12.99
N ASP A 14 -3.05 7.07 -12.38
CA ASP A 14 -2.27 7.49 -11.20
C ASP A 14 -1.29 8.62 -11.53
N PHE A 15 -0.59 8.55 -12.66
CA PHE A 15 0.29 9.65 -13.09
C PHE A 15 -0.45 10.98 -13.30
N VAL A 16 -1.70 10.95 -13.80
CA VAL A 16 -2.48 12.17 -14.05
C VAL A 16 -3.18 12.66 -12.79
N LEU A 17 -3.82 11.79 -12.02
CA LEU A 17 -4.71 12.16 -10.92
C LEU A 17 -4.06 12.07 -9.53
N GLY A 18 -3.12 11.15 -9.31
CA GLY A 18 -2.62 10.78 -7.97
C GLY A 18 -3.73 10.23 -7.08
N ASP A 19 -3.63 10.35 -5.74
CA ASP A 19 -4.73 10.01 -4.82
C ASP A 19 -5.64 11.23 -4.55
N PRO A 20 -6.87 11.28 -5.10
CA PRO A 20 -7.83 12.33 -4.81
C PRO A 20 -8.37 12.19 -3.38
N ARG A 21 -7.79 12.94 -2.44
CA ARG A 21 -8.09 12.89 -1.00
C ARG A 21 -9.57 13.07 -0.61
N PHE A 22 -10.37 13.68 -1.49
CA PHE A 22 -11.81 13.97 -1.30
C PHE A 22 -12.73 12.80 -1.66
N VAL A 23 -12.24 11.76 -2.33
CA VAL A 23 -13.05 10.61 -2.76
C VAL A 23 -12.94 9.49 -1.71
N PRO A 24 -14.01 8.71 -1.45
CA PRO A 24 -13.91 7.49 -0.67
C PRO A 24 -12.92 6.52 -1.30
N HIS A 25 -11.77 6.33 -0.66
CA HIS A 25 -10.71 5.45 -1.16
C HIS A 25 -10.88 4.01 -0.62
N PRO A 26 -10.81 2.96 -1.46
CA PRO A 26 -10.96 1.56 -1.03
C PRO A 26 -10.06 1.17 0.15
N VAL A 27 -8.82 1.65 0.16
CA VAL A 27 -7.86 1.43 1.27
C VAL A 27 -8.36 1.97 2.61
N ARG A 28 -9.00 3.15 2.63
CA ARG A 28 -9.64 3.67 3.86
C ARG A 28 -10.85 2.83 4.27
N GLY A 29 -11.50 2.16 3.32
CA GLY A 29 -12.55 1.17 3.59
C GLY A 29 -11.99 -0.08 4.28
N ILE A 30 -10.88 -0.62 3.76
CA ILE A 30 -10.17 -1.76 4.34
C ILE A 30 -9.78 -1.45 5.79
N GLY A 31 -9.17 -0.30 6.05
CA GLY A 31 -8.76 0.05 7.42
C GLY A 31 -9.94 0.21 8.38
N ARG A 32 -11.05 0.81 7.93
CA ARG A 32 -12.28 0.89 8.73
C ARG A 32 -12.86 -0.48 9.05
N LEU A 33 -12.88 -1.38 8.07
CA LEU A 33 -13.31 -2.76 8.28
C LEU A 33 -12.39 -3.48 9.28
N ALA A 34 -11.08 -3.35 9.13
CA ALA A 34 -10.09 -3.94 10.02
C ALA A 34 -10.24 -3.46 11.47
N SER A 35 -10.40 -2.15 11.69
CA SER A 35 -10.66 -1.61 13.05
C SER A 35 -11.98 -2.09 13.64
N TRP A 36 -13.04 -2.16 12.83
CA TRP A 36 -14.33 -2.67 13.28
C TRP A 36 -14.28 -4.15 13.66
N LEU A 37 -13.51 -4.94 12.89
CA LEU A 37 -13.24 -6.35 13.16
C LEU A 37 -12.32 -6.53 14.37
N GLU A 38 -11.31 -5.68 14.57
CA GLU A 38 -10.44 -5.70 15.77
C GLU A 38 -11.27 -5.60 17.04
N GLN A 39 -12.17 -4.60 17.12
CA GLN A 39 -13.03 -4.40 18.28
C GLN A 39 -13.87 -5.65 18.58
N ARG A 40 -14.49 -6.25 17.55
CA ARG A 40 -15.28 -7.48 17.71
C ARG A 40 -14.44 -8.70 18.05
N GLY A 41 -13.32 -8.88 17.35
CA GLY A 41 -12.40 -9.99 17.53
C GLY A 41 -11.88 -10.05 18.96
N ARG A 42 -11.46 -8.92 19.53
CA ARG A 42 -10.98 -8.84 20.91
C ARG A 42 -12.08 -9.06 21.96
N MET A 43 -13.34 -8.73 21.65
CA MET A 43 -14.47 -9.03 22.55
C MET A 43 -14.83 -10.52 22.57
N THR A 44 -14.65 -11.23 21.45
CA THR A 44 -15.09 -12.63 21.30
C THR A 44 -13.97 -13.64 21.55
N ILE A 45 -12.72 -13.31 21.16
CA ILE A 45 -11.58 -14.23 21.21
C ILE A 45 -10.57 -13.69 22.22
N LYS A 46 -10.39 -14.40 23.33
CA LYS A 46 -9.47 -14.00 24.41
C LYS A 46 -7.99 -14.11 24.03
N ASN A 47 -7.65 -15.01 23.11
CA ASN A 47 -6.28 -15.18 22.65
C ASN A 47 -5.97 -14.15 21.57
N GLU A 48 -5.06 -13.21 21.87
CA GLU A 48 -4.70 -12.10 20.99
C GLU A 48 -4.21 -12.53 19.61
N MET A 49 -3.37 -13.57 19.54
CA MET A 49 -2.84 -14.07 18.26
C MET A 49 -3.93 -14.70 17.39
N LEU A 50 -4.85 -15.46 18.00
CA LEU A 50 -6.01 -16.01 17.28
C LEU A 50 -6.99 -14.93 16.85
N ALA A 51 -7.23 -13.93 17.70
CA ALA A 51 -8.09 -12.79 17.39
C ALA A 51 -7.53 -12.02 16.17
N GLY A 52 -6.24 -11.69 16.20
CA GLY A 52 -5.58 -10.98 15.10
C GLY A 52 -5.54 -11.77 13.80
N THR A 53 -5.29 -13.08 13.87
CA THR A 53 -5.34 -13.96 12.69
C THR A 53 -6.74 -13.99 12.09
N ALA A 54 -7.79 -14.17 12.90
CA ALA A 54 -9.16 -14.17 12.44
C ALA A 54 -9.56 -12.82 11.82
N VAL A 55 -9.17 -11.71 12.44
CA VAL A 55 -9.42 -10.35 11.94
C VAL A 55 -8.75 -10.12 10.60
N ALA A 56 -7.48 -10.53 10.44
CA ALA A 56 -6.75 -10.42 9.18
C ALA A 56 -7.41 -11.24 8.07
N LEU A 57 -7.74 -12.51 8.32
CA LEU A 57 -8.39 -13.39 7.34
C LEU A 57 -9.79 -12.88 6.95
N CYS A 58 -10.60 -12.44 7.92
CA CYS A 58 -11.92 -11.86 7.65
C CYS A 58 -11.80 -10.58 6.83
N THR A 59 -10.86 -9.69 7.18
CA THR A 59 -10.64 -8.44 6.44
C THR A 59 -10.26 -8.74 4.99
N LEU A 60 -9.33 -9.69 4.77
CA LEU A 60 -8.90 -10.10 3.43
C LEU A 60 -10.08 -10.71 2.65
N PHE A 61 -10.82 -11.63 3.27
CA PHE A 61 -11.98 -12.29 2.65
C PHE A 61 -13.03 -11.28 2.20
N PHE A 62 -13.49 -10.39 3.10
CA PHE A 62 -14.51 -9.41 2.77
C PHE A 62 -14.03 -8.37 1.76
N THR A 63 -12.75 -7.98 1.81
CA THR A 63 -12.20 -7.03 0.84
C THR A 63 -12.15 -7.63 -0.55
N VAL A 64 -11.60 -8.83 -0.70
CA VAL A 64 -11.45 -9.49 -2.00
C VAL A 64 -12.81 -9.90 -2.56
N SER A 65 -13.68 -10.52 -1.74
CA SER A 65 -15.03 -10.92 -2.18
C SER A 65 -15.91 -9.71 -2.50
N GLY A 66 -15.84 -8.64 -1.70
CA GLY A 66 -16.54 -7.37 -1.98
C GLY A 66 -16.08 -6.74 -3.28
N THR A 67 -14.77 -6.75 -3.56
CA THR A 67 -14.21 -6.25 -4.82
C THR A 67 -14.66 -7.10 -6.01
N ALA A 68 -14.63 -8.43 -5.88
CA ALA A 68 -15.07 -9.35 -6.92
C ALA A 68 -16.56 -9.17 -7.22
N LEU A 69 -17.39 -9.06 -6.18
CA LEU A 69 -18.82 -8.83 -6.30
C LEU A 69 -19.10 -7.50 -6.98
N PHE A 70 -18.39 -6.43 -6.60
CA PHE A 70 -18.54 -5.10 -7.20
C PHE A 70 -18.24 -5.14 -8.71
N ILE A 71 -17.09 -5.69 -9.10
CA ILE A 71 -16.70 -5.82 -10.52
C ILE A 71 -17.71 -6.68 -11.28
N TRP A 72 -18.16 -7.79 -10.69
CA TRP A 72 -19.14 -8.69 -11.31
C TRP A 72 -20.49 -8.01 -11.54
N ILE A 73 -21.01 -7.28 -10.55
CA ILE A 73 -22.26 -6.50 -10.69
C ILE A 73 -22.10 -5.46 -11.81
N CYS A 74 -21.01 -4.70 -11.83
CA CYS A 74 -20.74 -3.74 -12.90
C CYS A 74 -20.69 -4.41 -14.28
N GLY A 75 -20.05 -5.59 -14.37
CA GLY A 75 -19.94 -6.36 -15.61
C GLY A 75 -21.28 -6.89 -16.13
N ILE A 76 -22.19 -7.30 -15.23
CA ILE A 76 -23.55 -7.70 -15.61
C ILE A 76 -24.33 -6.51 -16.20
N LEU A 77 -24.19 -5.33 -15.59
CA LEU A 77 -24.88 -4.12 -16.06
C LEU A 77 -24.34 -3.67 -17.42
N ASN A 78 -23.01 -3.67 -17.58
CA ASN A 78 -22.33 -3.38 -18.83
C ASN A 78 -20.88 -3.89 -18.77
N PRO A 79 -20.40 -4.67 -19.76
CA PRO A 79 -19.00 -5.12 -19.80
C PRO A 79 -17.97 -3.99 -19.65
N ALA A 80 -18.24 -2.81 -20.23
CA ALA A 80 -17.36 -1.65 -20.12
C ALA A 80 -17.33 -1.08 -18.69
N LEU A 81 -18.43 -1.17 -17.92
CA LEU A 81 -18.43 -0.79 -16.51
C LEU A 81 -17.64 -1.77 -15.65
N GLY A 82 -17.67 -3.08 -15.99
CA GLY A 82 -16.80 -4.07 -15.35
C GLY A 82 -15.31 -3.79 -15.60
N ASP A 83 -14.96 -3.43 -16.83
CA ASP A 83 -13.60 -2.99 -17.18
C ASP A 83 -13.21 -1.72 -16.41
N LEU A 84 -14.08 -0.71 -16.36
CA LEU A 84 -13.85 0.54 -15.64
C LEU A 84 -13.67 0.29 -14.13
N ALA A 85 -14.53 -0.52 -13.52
CA ALA A 85 -14.41 -0.91 -12.12
C ALA A 85 -13.05 -1.58 -11.86
N SER A 86 -12.64 -2.52 -12.72
CA SER A 86 -11.33 -3.19 -12.62
C SER A 86 -10.17 -2.19 -12.66
N ILE A 87 -10.21 -1.25 -13.60
CA ILE A 87 -9.19 -0.18 -13.74
C ILE A 87 -9.14 0.67 -12.46
N ILE A 88 -10.28 1.10 -11.95
CA ILE A 88 -10.35 1.94 -10.74
C ILE A 88 -9.79 1.17 -9.53
N MET A 89 -10.12 -0.11 -9.37
CA MET A 89 -9.59 -0.92 -8.26
C MET A 89 -8.07 -1.03 -8.34
N ILE A 90 -7.50 -1.30 -9.51
CA ILE A 90 -6.03 -1.34 -9.70
C ILE A 90 -5.40 0.02 -9.43
N TYR A 91 -5.98 1.09 -9.96
CA TYR A 91 -5.52 2.46 -9.76
C TYR A 91 -5.44 2.82 -8.27
N THR A 92 -6.48 2.52 -7.49
CA THR A 92 -6.49 2.78 -6.04
C THR A 92 -5.55 1.87 -5.23
N ALA A 93 -4.99 0.82 -5.84
CA ALA A 93 -3.99 -0.02 -5.17
C ALA A 93 -2.56 0.51 -5.35
N ILE A 94 -2.35 1.46 -6.28
CA ILE A 94 -1.05 1.99 -6.67
C ILE A 94 -0.89 3.44 -6.15
N ALA A 95 0.34 3.88 -5.88
CA ALA A 95 0.64 5.22 -5.34
C ALA A 95 1.92 5.83 -5.94
N ILE A 96 2.11 5.78 -7.26
CA ILE A 96 3.33 6.26 -7.93
C ILE A 96 3.46 7.78 -7.80
N LYS A 97 2.40 8.53 -8.14
CA LYS A 97 2.47 9.99 -8.18
C LYS A 97 2.72 10.60 -6.81
N ASP A 98 2.05 10.09 -5.79
CA ASP A 98 2.22 10.56 -4.41
C ASP A 98 3.61 10.21 -3.87
N LEU A 99 4.13 9.01 -4.17
CA LEU A 99 5.50 8.65 -3.82
C LEU A 99 6.52 9.61 -4.43
N VAL A 100 6.41 9.89 -5.75
CA VAL A 100 7.29 10.84 -6.43
C VAL A 100 7.19 12.24 -5.84
N LYS A 101 5.97 12.69 -5.52
CA LYS A 101 5.73 14.00 -4.91
C LYS A 101 6.43 14.11 -3.55
N HIS A 102 6.18 13.18 -2.65
CA HIS A 102 6.79 13.20 -1.31
C HIS A 102 8.32 13.09 -1.36
N SER A 103 8.85 12.24 -2.25
CA SER A 103 10.29 12.11 -2.50
C SER A 103 10.92 13.44 -2.94
N LYS A 104 10.26 14.14 -3.88
CA LYS A 104 10.72 15.45 -4.37
C LYS A 104 10.67 16.54 -3.30
N GLU A 105 9.65 16.53 -2.44
CA GLU A 105 9.56 17.49 -1.34
C GLU A 105 10.75 17.38 -0.38
N VAL A 106 11.22 16.16 -0.09
CA VAL A 106 12.44 15.96 0.70
C VAL A 106 13.69 16.39 -0.07
N TYR A 107 13.81 15.98 -1.35
CA TYR A 107 14.94 16.35 -2.20
C TYR A 107 15.13 17.86 -2.30
N TYR A 108 14.08 18.62 -2.59
CA TYR A 108 14.17 20.08 -2.70
C TYR A 108 14.53 20.74 -1.38
N ALA A 109 13.98 20.27 -0.26
CA ALA A 109 14.33 20.81 1.06
C ALA A 109 15.82 20.61 1.39
N LEU A 110 16.39 19.44 1.02
CA LEU A 110 17.81 19.16 1.18
C LEU A 110 18.68 19.99 0.22
N ALA A 111 18.28 20.10 -1.05
CA ALA A 111 18.98 20.88 -2.07
C ALA A 111 19.04 22.39 -1.73
N GLU A 112 18.04 22.90 -1.02
CA GLU A 112 18.00 24.28 -0.51
C GLU A 112 18.68 24.45 0.85
N HIS A 113 19.33 23.40 1.38
CA HIS A 113 19.95 23.36 2.72
C HIS A 113 18.99 23.70 3.87
N ASN A 114 17.67 23.49 3.67
CA ASN A 114 16.65 23.73 4.68
C ASN A 114 16.38 22.45 5.49
N LEU A 115 17.24 22.19 6.48
CA LEU A 115 17.16 20.97 7.30
C LEU A 115 15.87 20.86 8.11
N GLU A 116 15.31 21.97 8.58
CA GLU A 116 14.04 21.95 9.32
C GLU A 116 12.90 21.47 8.42
N LEU A 117 12.83 22.01 7.20
CA LEU A 117 11.85 21.55 6.21
C LEU A 117 12.12 20.08 5.83
N ALA A 118 13.36 19.69 5.61
CA ALA A 118 13.72 18.32 5.27
C ALA A 118 13.29 17.33 6.37
N ARG A 119 13.51 17.67 7.66
CA ARG A 119 13.03 16.84 8.79
C ARG A 119 11.52 16.69 8.80
N ASN A 120 10.79 17.78 8.56
CA ASN A 120 9.33 17.78 8.50
C ASN A 120 8.82 16.95 7.31
N LYS A 121 9.45 17.07 6.13
CA LYS A 121 9.07 16.29 4.93
C LYS A 121 9.39 14.81 5.09
N THR A 122 10.57 14.47 5.59
CA THR A 122 10.96 13.08 5.85
C THR A 122 10.06 12.43 6.91
N ALA A 123 9.63 13.17 7.95
CA ALA A 123 8.70 12.68 8.97
C ALA A 123 7.36 12.21 8.40
N MET A 124 6.93 12.73 7.25
CA MET A 124 5.71 12.28 6.58
C MET A 124 5.88 10.96 5.83
N MET A 125 7.10 10.48 5.65
CA MET A 125 7.41 9.24 4.92
C MET A 125 7.89 8.12 5.84
N VAL A 126 8.46 8.46 7.00
CA VAL A 126 9.02 7.47 7.94
C VAL A 126 8.23 7.38 9.24
N GLY A 127 8.20 6.18 9.84
CA GLY A 127 7.60 5.97 11.16
C GLY A 127 8.48 6.36 12.35
N ARG A 128 9.70 6.89 12.12
CA ARG A 128 10.67 7.26 13.18
C ARG A 128 10.76 8.77 13.40
N LYS A 129 11.19 9.18 14.59
CA LYS A 129 11.43 10.59 14.92
C LYS A 129 12.56 11.15 14.03
N THR A 130 12.31 12.28 13.37
CA THR A 130 13.29 12.91 12.46
C THR A 130 13.90 14.21 13.00
N SER A 131 13.40 14.73 14.13
CA SER A 131 13.77 16.07 14.63
C SER A 131 15.26 16.28 14.87
N ASP A 132 15.96 15.19 15.20
CA ASP A 132 17.35 15.21 15.65
C ASP A 132 18.31 14.67 14.58
N LEU A 133 17.78 14.31 13.39
CA LEU A 133 18.58 13.73 12.32
C LEU A 133 19.44 14.79 11.62
N ASP A 134 20.67 14.41 11.29
CA ASP A 134 21.54 15.19 10.40
C ASP A 134 21.17 15.02 8.92
N GLU A 135 21.85 15.75 8.04
CA GLU A 135 21.59 15.70 6.59
C GLU A 135 21.79 14.29 6.00
N GLY A 136 22.85 13.58 6.41
CA GLY A 136 23.14 12.23 5.92
C GLY A 136 22.11 11.21 6.39
N GLU A 137 21.68 11.32 7.64
CA GLU A 137 20.61 10.50 8.22
C GLU A 137 19.25 10.78 7.56
N LEU A 138 18.97 12.04 7.20
CA LEU A 138 17.77 12.42 6.46
C LEU A 138 17.77 11.84 5.04
N VAL A 139 18.89 11.95 4.32
CA VAL A 139 19.05 11.35 2.99
C VAL A 139 18.84 9.84 3.08
N ARG A 140 19.50 9.18 4.04
CA ARG A 140 19.35 7.75 4.26
C ARG A 140 17.90 7.38 4.56
N ALA A 141 17.24 8.10 5.46
CA ALA A 141 15.85 7.87 5.82
C ALA A 141 14.89 8.04 4.64
N ALA A 142 15.12 9.05 3.81
CA ALA A 142 14.35 9.27 2.60
C ALA A 142 14.56 8.11 1.60
N VAL A 143 15.80 7.73 1.31
CA VAL A 143 16.11 6.66 0.35
C VAL A 143 15.57 5.30 0.81
N GLU A 144 15.76 4.94 2.09
CA GLU A 144 15.20 3.71 2.67
C GLU A 144 13.68 3.68 2.52
N SER A 145 13.01 4.77 2.90
CA SER A 145 11.55 4.90 2.82
C SER A 145 11.02 4.90 1.39
N ILE A 146 11.73 5.53 0.45
CA ILE A 146 11.34 5.53 -0.96
C ILE A 146 11.45 4.12 -1.53
N ALA A 147 12.53 3.39 -1.21
CA ALA A 147 12.72 2.03 -1.69
C ALA A 147 11.63 1.10 -1.16
N GLU A 148 11.31 1.18 0.14
CA GLU A 148 10.22 0.43 0.77
C GLU A 148 8.85 0.76 0.17
N ASN A 149 8.48 2.05 0.13
CA ASN A 149 7.20 2.48 -0.42
C ASN A 149 7.06 2.25 -1.92
N MET A 150 8.16 2.17 -2.67
CA MET A 150 8.13 1.78 -4.08
C MET A 150 7.73 0.31 -4.22
N VAL A 151 8.22 -0.57 -3.34
CA VAL A 151 7.79 -1.98 -3.33
C VAL A 151 6.31 -2.04 -2.95
N ASP A 152 5.93 -1.45 -1.83
CA ASP A 152 4.58 -1.57 -1.26
C ASP A 152 3.50 -0.82 -2.03
N GLY A 153 3.85 0.35 -2.58
CA GLY A 153 2.92 1.24 -3.26
C GLY A 153 2.88 1.05 -4.77
N VAL A 154 3.82 0.33 -5.37
CA VAL A 154 3.92 0.22 -6.84
C VAL A 154 4.20 -1.21 -7.28
N ILE A 155 5.33 -1.79 -6.90
CA ILE A 155 5.80 -3.05 -7.48
C ILE A 155 4.91 -4.21 -7.04
N ALA A 156 4.61 -4.34 -5.75
CA ALA A 156 3.79 -5.43 -5.25
C ALA A 156 2.33 -5.32 -5.72
N PRO A 157 1.64 -4.16 -5.67
CA PRO A 157 0.32 -4.01 -6.26
C PRO A 157 0.27 -4.39 -7.75
N LEU A 158 1.25 -3.96 -8.55
CA LEU A 158 1.34 -4.30 -9.97
C LEU A 158 1.66 -5.79 -10.20
N PHE A 159 2.55 -6.37 -9.40
CA PHE A 159 2.88 -7.79 -9.46
C PHE A 159 1.64 -8.65 -9.25
N TYR A 160 0.88 -8.37 -8.18
CA TYR A 160 -0.35 -9.11 -7.90
C TYR A 160 -1.48 -8.75 -8.89
N ALA A 161 -1.51 -7.52 -9.42
CA ALA A 161 -2.40 -7.16 -10.52
C ALA A 161 -2.15 -8.03 -11.77
N LEU A 162 -0.89 -8.26 -12.13
CA LEU A 162 -0.53 -9.09 -13.28
C LEU A 162 -0.90 -10.57 -13.07
N MET A 163 -0.75 -11.08 -11.85
CA MET A 163 -1.01 -12.49 -11.55
C MET A 163 -2.51 -12.80 -11.36
N LEU A 164 -3.23 -11.93 -10.66
CA LEU A 164 -4.59 -12.20 -10.17
C LEU A 164 -5.58 -11.07 -10.52
N GLY A 165 -5.18 -10.13 -11.38
CA GLY A 165 -6.02 -9.02 -11.79
C GLY A 165 -6.33 -8.01 -10.68
N PRO A 166 -7.42 -7.24 -10.77
CA PRO A 166 -7.79 -6.24 -9.77
C PRO A 166 -7.94 -6.82 -8.36
N LEU A 167 -8.32 -8.11 -8.25
CA LEU A 167 -8.45 -8.79 -6.96
C LEU A 167 -7.10 -9.02 -6.28
N GLY A 168 -6.06 -9.33 -7.06
CA GLY A 168 -4.70 -9.43 -6.55
C GLY A 168 -4.17 -8.11 -6.02
N ALA A 169 -4.32 -7.04 -6.82
CA ALA A 169 -3.87 -5.70 -6.45
C ALA A 169 -4.47 -5.26 -5.11
N ILE A 170 -5.80 -5.39 -4.98
CA ILE A 170 -6.53 -5.01 -3.77
C ILE A 170 -6.30 -5.98 -2.61
N GLY A 171 -6.17 -7.28 -2.89
CA GLY A 171 -5.83 -8.29 -1.89
C GLY A 171 -4.48 -8.00 -1.24
N TYR A 172 -3.45 -7.73 -2.05
CA TYR A 172 -2.16 -7.30 -1.54
C TYR A 172 -2.27 -5.98 -0.77
N ARG A 173 -3.00 -4.99 -1.30
CA ARG A 173 -3.18 -3.71 -0.60
C ARG A 173 -3.86 -3.89 0.75
N ALA A 174 -4.74 -4.88 0.88
CA ALA A 174 -5.35 -5.23 2.17
C ALA A 174 -4.34 -5.84 3.14
N VAL A 175 -3.44 -6.70 2.68
CA VAL A 175 -2.33 -7.24 3.48
C VAL A 175 -1.44 -6.10 3.99
N ASN A 176 -0.98 -5.22 3.11
CA ASN A 176 -0.13 -4.09 3.47
C ASN A 176 -0.82 -3.10 4.43
N THR A 177 -2.14 -2.88 4.24
CA THR A 177 -2.94 -2.07 5.18
C THR A 177 -3.03 -2.72 6.56
N LEU A 178 -3.22 -4.04 6.62
CA LEU A 178 -3.28 -4.78 7.89
C LEU A 178 -1.95 -4.73 8.63
N ASP A 179 -0.83 -4.81 7.93
CA ASP A 179 0.50 -4.64 8.54
C ASP A 179 0.71 -3.20 9.03
N SER A 180 0.41 -2.20 8.21
CA SER A 180 0.49 -0.78 8.63
C SER A 180 -0.37 -0.45 9.85
N MET A 181 -1.47 -1.18 10.08
CA MET A 181 -2.36 -0.95 11.22
C MET A 181 -1.99 -1.77 12.45
N PHE A 182 -1.55 -3.02 12.27
CA PHE A 182 -1.38 -3.97 13.36
C PHE A 182 0.06 -4.46 13.51
N GLY A 183 0.98 -4.19 12.59
CA GLY A 183 2.36 -4.69 12.60
C GLY A 183 3.28 -4.06 13.65
N TYR A 184 2.78 -3.08 14.41
CA TYR A 184 3.56 -2.41 15.45
C TYR A 184 4.03 -3.38 16.55
N LYS A 185 5.31 -3.30 16.91
CA LYS A 185 5.93 -4.10 17.98
C LYS A 185 5.74 -3.43 19.34
N ASP A 186 4.48 -3.17 19.70
CA ASP A 186 4.09 -2.63 21.00
C ASP A 186 3.26 -3.64 21.81
N ALA A 187 3.02 -3.34 23.09
CA ALA A 187 2.29 -4.24 23.99
C ALA A 187 0.85 -4.55 23.52
N ARG A 188 0.25 -3.69 22.69
CA ARG A 188 -1.11 -3.88 22.17
C ARG A 188 -1.12 -4.84 20.98
N TYR A 189 -0.11 -4.77 20.12
CA TYR A 189 -0.13 -5.43 18.83
C TYR A 189 0.92 -6.54 18.63
N GLU A 190 1.88 -6.71 19.54
CA GLU A 190 2.94 -7.73 19.42
C GLU A 190 2.40 -9.14 19.13
N GLN A 191 1.31 -9.55 19.79
CA GLN A 191 0.67 -10.85 19.54
C GLN A 191 -0.41 -10.77 18.46
N PHE A 192 -1.24 -9.73 18.49
CA PHE A 192 -2.38 -9.55 17.60
C PHE A 192 -1.94 -9.37 16.14
N GLY A 193 -0.97 -8.50 15.89
CA GLY A 193 -0.48 -8.15 14.57
C GLY A 193 0.45 -9.17 13.92
N LYS A 194 0.93 -10.15 14.67
CA LYS A 194 1.98 -11.08 14.24
C LYS A 194 1.65 -11.83 12.96
N PHE A 195 0.38 -12.17 12.75
CA PHE A 195 -0.06 -12.80 11.51
C PHE A 195 -0.03 -11.82 10.33
N SER A 196 -0.57 -10.61 10.50
CA SER A 196 -0.57 -9.58 9.47
C SER A 196 0.84 -9.21 9.02
N ALA A 197 1.76 -8.98 9.96
CA ALA A 197 3.15 -8.65 9.64
C ALA A 197 3.87 -9.76 8.86
N ARG A 198 3.68 -11.03 9.27
CA ARG A 198 4.25 -12.16 8.52
C ARG A 198 3.62 -12.34 7.15
N LEU A 199 2.32 -12.08 7.03
CA LEU A 199 1.63 -12.18 5.76
C LEU A 199 2.14 -11.12 4.79
N ASP A 200 2.40 -9.90 5.27
CA ASP A 200 3.04 -8.85 4.48
C ASP A 200 4.46 -9.22 4.06
N ASP A 201 5.32 -9.61 5.02
CA ASP A 201 6.69 -10.08 4.74
C ASP A 201 6.73 -11.15 3.63
N VAL A 202 5.84 -12.14 3.71
CA VAL A 202 5.74 -13.22 2.72
C VAL A 202 5.23 -12.69 1.37
N SER A 203 4.23 -11.81 1.38
CA SER A 203 3.65 -11.24 0.16
C SER A 203 4.63 -10.32 -0.56
N ASN A 204 5.48 -9.62 0.19
CA ASN A 204 6.52 -8.74 -0.32
C ASN A 204 7.82 -9.47 -0.72
N PHE A 205 7.99 -10.74 -0.36
CA PHE A 205 9.23 -11.48 -0.63
C PHE A 205 9.66 -11.46 -2.11
N ILE A 206 8.76 -11.78 -3.03
CA ILE A 206 9.07 -11.76 -4.47
C ILE A 206 9.09 -10.32 -5.01
N PRO A 207 8.05 -9.48 -4.79
CA PRO A 207 8.06 -8.09 -5.24
C PRO A 207 9.29 -7.28 -4.82
N ALA A 208 9.75 -7.43 -3.57
CA ALA A 208 10.93 -6.73 -3.07
C ALA A 208 12.21 -7.09 -3.84
N ARG A 209 12.37 -8.35 -4.24
CA ARG A 209 13.51 -8.80 -5.05
C ARG A 209 13.42 -8.28 -6.48
N VAL A 210 12.22 -8.25 -7.05
CA VAL A 210 11.99 -7.62 -8.34
C VAL A 210 12.41 -6.15 -8.26
N GLY A 211 11.96 -5.41 -7.25
CA GLY A 211 12.36 -4.02 -7.01
C GLY A 211 13.85 -3.81 -6.83
N GLY A 212 14.49 -4.62 -5.99
CA GLY A 212 15.93 -4.54 -5.75
C GLY A 212 16.78 -4.79 -7.01
N LEU A 213 16.27 -5.58 -7.97
CA LEU A 213 16.93 -5.81 -9.26
C LEU A 213 16.59 -4.73 -10.29
N THR A 214 15.35 -4.24 -10.33
CA THR A 214 14.91 -3.30 -11.37
C THR A 214 15.47 -1.89 -11.14
N VAL A 215 15.59 -1.43 -9.90
CA VAL A 215 16.07 -0.06 -9.61
C VAL A 215 17.48 0.20 -10.17
N PRO A 216 18.50 -0.64 -9.90
CA PRO A 216 19.83 -0.43 -10.45
C PRO A 216 19.88 -0.54 -11.98
N LEU A 217 19.06 -1.42 -12.57
CA LEU A 217 19.01 -1.58 -14.04
C LEU A 217 18.40 -0.35 -14.72
N VAL A 218 17.30 0.18 -14.17
CA VAL A 218 16.65 1.37 -14.72
C VAL A 218 17.50 2.62 -14.48
N ALA A 219 18.24 2.69 -13.37
CA ALA A 219 19.15 3.80 -13.09
C ALA A 219 20.26 3.96 -14.15
N GLN A 220 20.63 2.90 -14.87
CA GLN A 220 21.61 2.98 -15.96
C GLN A 220 21.08 3.71 -17.21
N LEU A 221 19.78 3.98 -17.27
CA LEU A 221 19.14 4.67 -18.39
C LEU A 221 19.07 6.21 -18.19
N LEU A 222 19.51 6.71 -17.03
CA LEU A 222 19.52 8.12 -16.65
C LEU A 222 20.93 8.70 -16.76
#